data_AF-A0A7S4C2Y7-F1
#
_entry.id   AF-A0A7S4C2Y7-F1
#
_cell.length_a   1.000
_cell.length_b   1.000
_cell.length_c   1.000
_cell.angle_alpha   90.00
_cell.angle_beta   90.00
_cell.angle_gamma   90.00
#
_symmetry.space_group_name_H-M   'P 1'
#
loop_
_entity.id
_entity.type
_entity.pdbx_description
1 polymer ?
#
loop_
_entity_poly.entity_id
_entity_poly.type
_entity_poly.pdbx_seq_one_letter_code
_entity_poly.pdbx_strand_id
1 'polypeptide(L)'
;MAEDASSAPLTNISWEDKAWLQAFPLNQTTVLDYFSHSQFYDRTCINEQVKMQRGLTAEDMEDMVVRMSGVEYVLHHAHEVPPSADSTAHSLYVILKQVRTYRPSSTPQLTPDRYYYVLDGVAYEVPSVHAVLSERLMRLGWLLNSAFEGLAAAASAEQKANEGEGALQPHVK
;
A
#
# COMPACT_ATOMS: atom_id res chain seq x y z
N MET A 1 -22.61 5.58 -3.55
CA MET A 1 -21.30 5.10 -4.06
C MET A 1 -21.23 3.63 -3.72
N ALA A 2 -21.42 2.76 -4.71
CA ALA A 2 -21.19 1.33 -4.52
C ALA A 2 -19.69 1.10 -4.69
N GLU A 3 -19.01 0.69 -3.61
CA GLU A 3 -17.68 0.09 -3.74
C GLU A 3 -17.84 -1.19 -4.55
N ASP A 4 -17.20 -1.24 -5.72
CA ASP A 4 -17.10 -2.47 -6.50
C ASP A 4 -16.30 -3.50 -5.69
N ALA A 5 -16.97 -4.56 -5.25
CA ALA A 5 -16.44 -5.60 -4.37
C ALA A 5 -15.34 -6.46 -5.01
N SER A 6 -14.91 -6.16 -6.25
CA SER A 6 -13.94 -6.94 -7.01
C SER A 6 -12.47 -6.53 -6.81
N SER A 7 -12.16 -5.42 -6.13
CA SER A 7 -10.77 -5.03 -5.80
C SER A 7 -10.59 -4.65 -4.33
N ALA A 8 -10.57 -5.63 -3.44
CA ALA A 8 -10.13 -5.37 -2.06
C ALA A 8 -8.71 -4.75 -2.09
N PRO A 9 -8.44 -3.68 -1.31
CA PRO A 9 -7.10 -3.09 -1.26
C PRO A 9 -6.06 -4.14 -0.87
N LEU A 10 -5.00 -4.27 -1.65
CA LEU A 10 -3.91 -5.23 -1.43
C LEU A 10 -2.82 -4.61 -0.54
N THR A 11 -3.25 -3.89 0.51
CA THR A 11 -2.37 -3.06 1.36
C THR A 11 -1.55 -3.88 2.36
N ASN A 12 -1.82 -5.18 2.48
CA ASN A 12 -1.14 -6.11 3.38
C ASN A 12 -0.01 -6.90 2.70
N ILE A 13 0.19 -6.71 1.39
CA ILE A 13 1.20 -7.43 0.61
C ILE A 13 2.14 -6.45 -0.09
N SER A 14 3.37 -6.90 -0.29
CA SER A 14 4.37 -6.21 -1.10
C SER A 14 4.75 -7.07 -2.30
N TRP A 15 5.33 -6.45 -3.31
CA TRP A 15 5.78 -7.14 -4.52
C TRP A 15 7.18 -6.66 -4.93
N GLU A 16 8.03 -7.59 -5.35
CA GLU A 16 9.35 -7.32 -5.91
C GLU A 16 9.68 -8.34 -7.01
N ASP A 17 10.41 -7.90 -8.04
CA ASP A 17 11.00 -8.78 -9.05
C ASP A 17 12.51 -8.55 -9.11
N LYS A 18 13.24 -9.37 -8.35
CA LYS A 18 14.71 -9.33 -8.27
C LYS A 18 15.39 -9.68 -9.59
N ALA A 19 14.78 -10.53 -10.42
CA ALA A 19 15.37 -10.92 -11.69
C ALA A 19 15.34 -9.75 -12.68
N TRP A 20 14.23 -9.01 -12.71
CA TRP A 20 14.12 -7.78 -13.51
C TRP A 20 15.10 -6.71 -13.04
N LEU A 21 15.20 -6.48 -11.71
CA LEU A 21 16.11 -5.47 -11.14
C LEU A 21 17.60 -5.78 -11.37
N GLN A 22 17.96 -7.05 -11.60
CA GLN A 22 19.31 -7.44 -11.98
C GLN A 22 19.60 -7.21 -13.47
N ALA A 23 18.57 -7.30 -14.32
CA ALA A 23 18.70 -7.17 -15.76
C ALA A 23 18.57 -5.71 -16.25
N PHE A 24 17.78 -4.89 -15.57
CA PHE A 24 17.46 -3.53 -15.99
C PHE A 24 17.64 -2.52 -14.85
N PRO A 25 18.13 -1.30 -15.14
CA PRO A 25 18.22 -0.24 -14.15
C PRO A 25 16.82 0.28 -13.78
N LEU A 26 16.53 0.39 -12.50
CA LEU A 26 15.32 1.03 -12.00
C LEU A 26 15.51 2.55 -11.92
N ASN A 27 14.76 3.31 -12.72
CA ASN A 27 14.76 4.77 -12.76
C ASN A 27 13.37 5.29 -13.16
N GLN A 28 13.19 6.62 -13.18
CA GLN A 28 11.94 7.28 -13.54
C GLN A 28 11.37 6.88 -14.92
N THR A 29 12.18 6.42 -15.88
CA THR A 29 11.69 6.02 -17.21
C THR A 29 11.33 4.53 -17.27
N THR A 30 11.95 3.69 -16.44
CA THR A 30 11.74 2.23 -16.45
C THR A 30 10.79 1.75 -15.36
N VAL A 31 10.49 2.57 -14.35
CA VAL A 31 9.69 2.15 -13.18
C VAL A 31 8.25 1.74 -13.52
N LEU A 32 7.62 2.37 -14.52
CA LEU A 32 6.28 1.95 -14.96
C LEU A 32 6.31 0.59 -15.67
N ASP A 33 7.39 0.29 -16.41
CA ASP A 33 7.59 -1.01 -17.02
C ASP A 33 7.81 -2.09 -15.95
N TYR A 34 8.67 -1.81 -14.97
CA TYR A 34 8.86 -2.66 -13.80
C TYR A 34 7.55 -2.93 -13.05
N PHE A 35 6.79 -1.87 -12.75
CA PHE A 35 5.54 -1.97 -12.02
C PHE A 35 4.47 -2.78 -12.77
N SER A 36 4.53 -2.83 -14.11
CA SER A 36 3.58 -3.60 -14.93
C SER A 36 3.63 -5.12 -14.69
N HIS A 37 4.71 -5.63 -14.11
CA HIS A 37 4.84 -7.03 -13.72
C HIS A 37 4.20 -7.34 -12.35
N SER A 38 3.83 -6.31 -11.60
CA SER A 38 3.23 -6.49 -10.28
C SER A 38 1.77 -6.94 -10.35
N GLN A 39 1.31 -7.62 -9.30
CA GLN A 39 -0.11 -7.96 -9.12
C GLN A 39 -1.01 -6.74 -8.96
N PHE A 40 -0.44 -5.55 -8.71
CA PHE A 40 -1.17 -4.29 -8.57
C PHE A 40 -1.53 -3.67 -9.93
N TYR A 41 -0.91 -4.15 -11.01
CA TYR A 41 -1.09 -3.61 -12.35
C TYR A 41 -2.23 -4.31 -13.10
N ASP A 42 -3.18 -3.51 -13.57
CA ASP A 42 -4.28 -3.98 -14.39
C ASP A 42 -3.85 -4.08 -15.86
N ARG A 43 -3.78 -5.31 -16.39
CA ARG A 43 -3.40 -5.57 -17.80
C ARG A 43 -4.43 -5.07 -18.82
N THR A 44 -5.61 -4.66 -18.38
CA THR A 44 -6.62 -4.04 -19.26
C THR A 44 -6.47 -2.52 -19.34
N CYS A 45 -5.52 -1.92 -18.60
CA CYS A 45 -5.30 -0.47 -18.60
C CYS A 45 -4.87 0.06 -19.97
N ILE A 46 -5.06 1.37 -20.15
CA ILE A 46 -4.73 2.09 -21.38
C ILE A 46 -3.23 1.95 -21.69
N ASN A 47 -2.35 2.02 -20.69
CA ASN A 47 -0.90 1.90 -20.88
C ASN A 47 -0.53 0.59 -21.60
N GLU A 48 -1.13 -0.52 -21.18
CA GLU A 48 -0.89 -1.83 -21.77
C GLU A 48 -1.43 -1.91 -23.19
N GLN A 49 -2.64 -1.39 -23.42
CA GLN A 49 -3.25 -1.37 -24.75
C GLN A 49 -2.42 -0.56 -25.75
N VAL A 50 -1.88 0.58 -25.33
CA VAL A 50 -1.03 1.44 -26.17
C VAL A 50 0.33 0.80 -26.41
N LYS A 51 0.96 0.24 -25.36
CA LYS A 51 2.25 -0.45 -25.44
C LYS A 51 2.25 -1.64 -26.42
N MET A 52 1.12 -2.33 -26.56
CA MET A 52 0.96 -3.45 -27.48
C MET A 52 0.84 -3.03 -28.95
N GLN A 53 0.61 -1.75 -29.25
CA GLN A 53 0.54 -1.26 -30.63
C GLN A 53 1.94 -1.09 -31.22
N ARG A 54 2.20 -1.78 -32.32
CA ARG A 54 3.51 -1.77 -32.98
C ARG A 54 3.66 -0.56 -33.89
N GLY A 55 4.87 0.00 -33.93
CA GLY A 55 5.25 1.02 -34.92
C GLY A 55 4.84 2.45 -34.57
N LEU A 56 4.36 2.70 -33.35
CA LEU A 56 4.10 4.05 -32.84
C LEU A 56 5.36 4.68 -32.27
N THR A 57 5.53 5.99 -32.49
CA THR A 57 6.53 6.78 -31.77
C THR A 57 6.07 7.07 -30.34
N ALA A 58 6.96 7.56 -29.48
CA ALA A 58 6.60 7.96 -28.12
C ALA A 58 5.50 9.03 -28.10
N GLU A 59 5.58 10.00 -29.01
CA GLU A 59 4.59 11.05 -29.16
C GLU A 59 3.23 10.46 -29.56
N ASP A 60 3.18 9.57 -30.56
CA ASP A 60 1.93 8.94 -31.00
C ASP A 60 1.25 8.14 -29.88
N MET A 61 2.05 7.48 -29.03
CA MET A 61 1.56 6.72 -27.89
C MET A 61 0.88 7.63 -26.86
N GLU A 62 1.52 8.73 -26.46
CA GLU A 62 0.93 9.72 -25.54
C GLU A 62 -0.37 10.30 -26.11
N ASP A 63 -0.34 10.63 -27.39
CA ASP A 63 -1.46 11.21 -28.13
C ASP A 63 -2.68 10.27 -28.16
N MET A 64 -2.42 8.97 -28.28
CA MET A 64 -3.47 7.95 -28.24
C MET A 64 -4.01 7.73 -26.83
N VAL A 65 -3.16 7.70 -25.80
CA VAL A 65 -3.60 7.61 -24.39
C VAL A 65 -4.60 8.73 -24.07
N VAL A 66 -4.34 9.95 -24.54
CA VAL A 66 -5.22 11.12 -24.31
C VAL A 66 -6.62 10.92 -24.92
N ARG A 67 -6.72 10.18 -26.03
CA ARG A 67 -7.98 9.92 -26.76
C ARG A 67 -8.75 8.70 -26.24
N MET A 68 -8.22 7.99 -25.25
CA MET A 68 -8.84 6.80 -24.68
C MET A 68 -9.54 7.09 -23.34
N SER A 69 -10.49 6.23 -22.98
CA SER A 69 -11.14 6.23 -21.66
C SER A 69 -10.90 4.90 -20.98
N GLY A 70 -10.64 4.93 -19.67
CA GLY A 70 -10.27 3.75 -18.90
C GLY A 70 -9.24 4.05 -17.82
N VAL A 71 -8.71 2.98 -17.24
CA VAL A 71 -7.66 3.05 -16.22
C VAL A 71 -6.32 3.37 -16.89
N GLU A 72 -5.55 4.27 -16.29
CA GLU A 72 -4.14 4.49 -16.61
C GLU A 72 -3.31 4.56 -15.33
N TYR A 73 -2.03 4.23 -15.48
CA TYR A 73 -1.01 4.37 -14.46
C TYR A 73 -0.03 5.47 -14.89
N VAL A 74 0.21 6.42 -13.99
CA VAL A 74 1.12 7.55 -14.23
C VAL A 74 2.15 7.63 -13.10
N LEU A 75 3.38 7.95 -13.46
CA LEU A 75 4.42 8.30 -12.50
C LEU A 75 4.11 9.72 -11.97
N HIS A 76 3.69 9.80 -10.72
CA HIS A 76 3.30 11.05 -10.07
C HIS A 76 4.48 11.76 -9.38
N HIS A 77 5.42 11.00 -8.83
CA HIS A 77 6.64 11.55 -8.21
C HIS A 77 7.80 10.55 -8.32
N ALA A 78 9.02 11.06 -8.46
CA ALA A 78 10.24 10.27 -8.42
C ALA A 78 11.28 11.01 -7.58
N HIS A 79 11.96 10.27 -6.71
CA HIS A 79 13.07 10.75 -5.90
C HIS A 79 14.17 9.69 -5.91
N GLU A 80 15.29 10.02 -6.54
CA GLU A 80 16.43 9.13 -6.73
C GLU A 80 17.66 9.74 -6.05
N VAL A 81 18.25 9.01 -5.11
CA VAL A 81 19.45 9.40 -4.37
C VAL A 81 20.60 8.47 -4.79
N PRO A 82 21.61 8.98 -5.50
CA PRO A 82 22.78 8.19 -5.87
C PRO A 82 23.54 7.69 -4.64
N PRO A 83 24.27 6.57 -4.76
CA PRO A 83 25.14 6.11 -3.68
C PRO A 83 26.24 7.14 -3.42
N SER A 84 26.51 7.41 -2.14
CA SER A 84 27.59 8.28 -1.68
C SER A 84 28.47 7.55 -0.67
N ALA A 85 29.58 8.16 -0.25
CA ALA A 85 30.48 7.55 0.75
C ALA A 85 29.78 7.24 2.09
N ASP A 86 28.72 7.99 2.42
CA ASP A 86 28.04 7.94 3.71
C ASP A 86 26.63 7.33 3.64
N SER A 87 26.07 7.10 2.44
CA SER A 87 24.70 6.58 2.26
C SER A 87 24.62 5.59 1.09
N THR A 88 23.84 4.54 1.29
CA THR A 88 23.40 3.66 0.20
C THR A 88 22.52 4.40 -0.79
N ALA A 89 22.47 3.92 -2.03
CA ALA A 89 21.55 4.43 -3.03
C ALA A 89 20.11 4.15 -2.59
N HIS A 90 19.22 5.14 -2.73
CA HIS A 90 17.81 5.00 -2.40
C HIS A 90 16.95 5.61 -3.49
N SER A 91 15.80 5.00 -3.75
CA SER A 91 14.85 5.43 -4.76
C SER A 91 13.42 5.27 -4.28
N LEU A 92 12.60 6.29 -4.53
CA LEU A 92 11.18 6.31 -4.25
C LEU A 92 10.43 6.78 -5.48
N TYR A 93 9.50 5.97 -5.95
CA TYR A 93 8.59 6.31 -7.04
C TYR A 93 7.16 6.23 -6.54
N VAL A 94 6.35 7.24 -6.82
CA VAL A 94 4.92 7.27 -6.52
C VAL A 94 4.15 7.13 -7.81
N ILE A 95 3.39 6.05 -7.93
CA ILE A 95 2.56 5.75 -9.10
C ILE A 95 1.11 5.98 -8.73
N LEU A 96 0.39 6.72 -9.57
CA LEU A 96 -1.04 6.94 -9.43
C LEU A 96 -1.77 6.09 -10.46
N LYS A 97 -2.68 5.24 -9.99
CA LYS A 97 -3.75 4.68 -10.80
C LYS A 97 -4.89 5.68 -10.84
N GLN A 98 -5.30 6.06 -12.03
CA GLN A 98 -6.39 7.00 -12.24
C GLN A 98 -7.30 6.53 -13.38
N VAL A 99 -8.54 6.99 -13.36
CA VAL A 99 -9.51 6.76 -14.43
C VAL A 99 -9.59 8.00 -15.29
N ARG A 100 -9.23 7.85 -16.57
CA ARG A 100 -9.39 8.86 -17.61
C ARG A 100 -10.76 8.70 -18.25
N THR A 101 -11.50 9.79 -18.30
CA THR A 101 -12.73 9.89 -19.10
C THR A 101 -12.49 10.88 -20.23
N TYR A 102 -12.35 10.37 -21.46
CA TYR A 102 -12.20 11.18 -22.65
C TYR A 102 -13.47 11.99 -22.91
N ARG A 103 -13.30 13.27 -23.25
CA ARG A 103 -14.38 14.14 -23.71
C ARG A 103 -13.94 14.84 -25.00
N PRO A 104 -14.64 14.64 -26.13
CA PRO A 104 -14.23 15.22 -27.41
C PRO A 104 -14.19 16.75 -27.45
N SER A 105 -15.01 17.41 -26.63
CA SER A 105 -15.23 18.86 -26.65
C SER A 105 -14.71 19.59 -25.40
N SER A 106 -13.96 18.92 -24.52
CA SER A 106 -13.45 19.52 -23.28
C SER A 106 -12.19 18.81 -22.79
N THR A 107 -11.51 19.41 -21.81
CA THR A 107 -10.39 18.77 -21.10
C THR A 107 -10.81 17.39 -20.56
N PRO A 108 -10.00 16.33 -20.74
CA PRO A 108 -10.29 15.03 -20.18
C PRO A 108 -10.40 15.10 -18.66
N GLN A 109 -11.33 14.33 -18.10
CA GLN A 109 -11.49 14.24 -16.66
C GLN A 109 -10.63 13.10 -16.12
N LEU A 110 -9.73 13.42 -15.20
CA LEU A 110 -8.88 12.45 -14.51
C LEU A 110 -9.37 12.29 -13.08
N THR A 111 -9.71 11.06 -12.69
CA THR A 111 -10.17 10.75 -11.33
C THR A 111 -9.14 9.83 -10.67
N PRO A 112 -8.43 10.30 -9.62
CA PRO A 112 -7.53 9.46 -8.85
C PRO A 112 -8.27 8.24 -8.26
N ASP A 113 -7.72 7.04 -8.41
CA ASP A 113 -8.25 5.80 -7.82
C ASP A 113 -7.37 5.36 -6.65
N ARG A 114 -6.08 5.09 -6.91
CA ARG A 114 -5.15 4.54 -5.90
C ARG A 114 -3.72 5.00 -6.11
N TYR A 115 -3.00 5.14 -4.99
CA TYR A 115 -1.56 5.37 -5.00
C TYR A 115 -0.80 4.09 -4.71
N TYR A 116 0.35 3.95 -5.36
CA TYR A 116 1.34 2.94 -5.11
C TYR A 116 2.68 3.62 -4.91
N TYR A 117 3.57 3.02 -4.13
CA TYR A 117 4.96 3.44 -4.12
C TYR A 117 5.89 2.26 -4.35
N VAL A 118 6.95 2.51 -5.11
CA VAL A 118 8.08 1.61 -5.28
C VAL A 118 9.25 2.19 -4.50
N LEU A 119 9.61 1.54 -3.40
CA LEU A 119 10.70 1.92 -2.52
C LEU A 119 11.84 0.91 -2.69
N ASP A 120 12.96 1.35 -3.23
CA ASP A 120 14.16 0.52 -3.44
C ASP A 120 13.84 -0.81 -4.17
N GLY A 121 12.95 -0.73 -5.16
CA GLY A 121 12.48 -1.87 -5.95
C GLY A 121 11.29 -2.62 -5.35
N VAL A 122 10.85 -2.35 -4.13
CA VAL A 122 9.68 -3.02 -3.54
C VAL A 122 8.43 -2.17 -3.71
N ALA A 123 7.41 -2.72 -4.38
CA ALA A 123 6.13 -2.08 -4.62
C ALA A 123 5.11 -2.33 -3.51
N TYR A 124 4.36 -1.30 -3.13
CA TYR A 124 3.31 -1.34 -2.12
C TYR A 124 2.08 -0.55 -2.58
N GLU A 125 0.90 -1.04 -2.24
CA GLU A 125 -0.35 -0.26 -2.32
C GLU A 125 -0.48 0.65 -1.10
N VAL A 126 -0.82 1.92 -1.32
CA VAL A 126 -1.02 2.89 -0.23
C VAL A 126 -2.39 2.66 0.41
N PRO A 127 -2.46 2.41 1.73
CA PRO A 127 -3.74 2.29 2.42
C PRO A 127 -4.43 3.65 2.54
N SER A 128 -5.77 3.64 2.56
CA SER A 128 -6.53 4.83 2.85
C SER A 128 -6.30 5.29 4.29
N VAL A 129 -6.37 6.60 4.54
CA VAL A 129 -6.27 7.18 5.89
C VAL A 129 -7.30 6.56 6.82
N HIS A 130 -8.52 6.31 6.32
CA HIS A 130 -9.57 5.63 7.06
C HIS A 130 -9.11 4.24 7.52
N ALA A 131 -8.60 3.39 6.62
CA ALA A 131 -8.14 2.06 6.97
C ALA A 131 -7.03 2.09 8.05
N VAL A 132 -6.05 3.00 7.89
CA VAL A 132 -4.97 3.15 8.87
C VAL A 132 -5.50 3.57 10.24
N LEU A 133 -6.44 4.52 10.30
CA LEU A 133 -7.02 4.99 11.55
C LEU A 133 -7.91 3.93 12.21
N SER A 134 -8.76 3.25 11.44
CA SER A 134 -9.62 2.17 11.95
C SER A 134 -8.80 1.06 12.59
N GLU A 135 -7.75 0.58 11.92
CA GLU A 135 -6.86 -0.46 12.47
C GLU A 135 -6.16 -0.01 13.75
N ARG A 136 -5.70 1.25 13.80
CA ARG A 136 -5.06 1.80 15.00
C ARG A 136 -6.04 1.90 16.16
N LEU A 137 -7.27 2.36 15.94
CA LEU A 137 -8.29 2.47 16.97
C LEU A 137 -8.73 1.09 17.48
N MET A 138 -8.90 0.11 16.58
CA MET A 138 -9.20 -1.27 16.96
C MET A 138 -8.09 -1.87 17.83
N ARG A 139 -6.82 -1.67 17.43
CA ARG A 139 -5.67 -2.14 18.20
C ARG A 139 -5.59 -1.50 19.58
N LEU A 140 -5.87 -0.20 19.70
CA LEU A 140 -5.92 0.49 20.98
C LEU A 140 -7.04 -0.06 21.88
N GLY A 141 -8.23 -0.29 21.31
CA GLY A 141 -9.34 -0.90 22.03
C GLY A 141 -8.98 -2.30 22.57
N TRP A 142 -8.34 -3.13 21.74
CA TRP A 142 -7.89 -4.45 22.17
C TRP A 142 -6.84 -4.39 23.28
N LEU A 143 -5.86 -3.49 23.19
CA LEU A 143 -4.83 -3.31 24.22
C LEU A 143 -5.44 -2.84 25.56
N LEU A 144 -6.40 -1.93 25.52
CA LEU A 144 -7.11 -1.46 26.73
C LEU A 144 -7.91 -2.59 27.37
N ASN A 145 -8.66 -3.36 26.57
CA ASN A 145 -9.42 -4.50 27.07
C ASN A 145 -8.50 -5.54 27.73
N SER A 146 -7.39 -5.88 27.06
CA SER A 146 -6.40 -6.83 27.58
C SER A 146 -5.76 -6.35 28.88
N ALA A 147 -5.49 -5.04 29.01
CA ALA A 147 -4.96 -4.46 30.24
C ALA A 147 -5.98 -4.53 31.40
N PHE A 148 -7.25 -4.25 31.15
CA PHE A 148 -8.30 -4.35 32.17
C PHE A 148 -8.53 -5.79 32.62
N GLU A 149 -8.52 -6.76 31.70
CA GLU A 149 -8.59 -8.18 32.04
C GLU A 149 -7.41 -8.61 32.91
N GLY A 150 -6.20 -8.17 32.55
CA GLY A 150 -4.99 -8.42 33.34
C GLY A 150 -5.06 -7.83 34.76
N LEU A 151 -5.55 -6.60 34.89
CA LEU A 151 -5.73 -5.95 36.20
C LEU A 151 -6.79 -6.66 37.05
N ALA A 152 -7.92 -7.05 36.46
CA ALA A 152 -8.97 -7.77 37.15
C ALA A 152 -8.51 -9.15 37.64
N ALA A 153 -7.72 -9.85 36.83
CA ALA A 153 -7.11 -11.14 37.19
C ALA A 153 -6.11 -10.99 38.36
N ALA A 154 -5.25 -9.97 38.31
CA ALA A 154 -4.28 -9.69 39.37
C ALA A 154 -4.97 -9.36 40.71
N ALA A 155 -5.99 -8.50 40.68
CA ALA A 155 -6.76 -8.14 41.88
C ALA A 155 -7.46 -9.38 42.49
N SER A 156 -8.03 -10.24 41.66
CA SER A 156 -8.66 -11.48 42.11
C SER A 156 -7.66 -12.50 42.70
N ALA A 157 -6.43 -12.52 42.17
CA ALA A 157 -5.35 -13.36 42.70
C ALA A 157 -4.86 -12.86 44.06
N GLU A 158 -4.71 -11.54 44.22
CA GLU A 158 -4.32 -10.92 45.49
C GLU A 158 -5.37 -11.16 46.60
N GLN A 159 -6.67 -11.09 46.26
CA GLN A 159 -7.73 -11.37 47.22
C GLN A 159 -7.74 -12.85 47.67
N LYS A 160 -7.53 -13.79 46.76
CA LYS A 160 -7.40 -15.22 47.10
C LYS A 160 -6.14 -15.51 47.93
N ALA A 161 -5.04 -14.83 47.67
CA ALA A 161 -3.82 -14.98 48.46
C ALA A 161 -4.04 -14.51 49.91
N ASN A 162 -4.72 -13.38 50.10
CA ASN A 162 -5.01 -12.82 51.42
C ASN A 162 -6.01 -13.69 52.23
N GLU A 163 -6.97 -14.33 51.56
CA GLU A 163 -7.91 -15.26 52.21
C GLU A 163 -7.25 -16.60 52.62
N GLY A 164 -6.23 -17.05 51.89
CA GLY A 164 -5.49 -18.28 52.21
C GLY A 164 -4.55 -18.16 53.41
N GLU A 165 -4.03 -16.96 53.68
CA GLU A 165 -3.08 -16.71 54.79
C GLU A 165 -3.81 -16.62 56.16
N GLY A 166 -5.08 -16.22 56.18
CA GLY A 166 -5.91 -16.13 57.39
C GLY A 166 -6.40 -17.48 57.95
N ALA A 167 -6.35 -18.57 57.18
CA ALA A 167 -6.93 -19.86 57.56
C ALA A 167 -6.00 -20.78 58.39
N LEU A 168 -4.76 -20.35 58.68
CA LEU A 168 -3.70 -21.21 59.26
C LEU A 168 -3.29 -20.86 60.69
N GLN A 169 -4.09 -20.14 61.48
CA GLN A 169 -3.82 -20.00 62.93
C GLN A 169 -4.56 -21.10 63.73
N PRO A 170 -3.88 -22.17 64.20
CA PRO A 170 -4.47 -23.09 65.14
C PRO A 170 -4.54 -22.43 66.52
N HIS A 171 -5.75 -22.30 67.05
CA HIS A 171 -5.98 -22.00 68.46
C HIS A 171 -5.37 -23.10 69.33
N VAL A 172 -4.22 -22.81 69.96
CA VAL A 172 -3.68 -23.60 71.05
C VAL A 172 -4.44 -23.19 72.32
N LYS A 173 -5.17 -24.15 72.91
CA LYS A 173 -5.76 -24.04 74.25
C LYS A 173 -4.72 -24.28 75.33
#